data_AF-H1LJW1-F1
#
_entry.id   AF-H1LJW1-F1
#
_cell.length_a   1.000
_cell.length_b   1.000
_cell.length_c   1.000
_cell.angle_alpha   90.00
_cell.angle_beta   90.00
_cell.angle_gamma   90.00
#
_symmetry.space_group_name_H-M   'P 1'
#
loop_
_entity.id
_entity.type
_entity.pdbx_description
1 polymer ?
#
loop_
_entity_poly.entity_id
_entity_poly.type
_entity_poly.pdbx_seq_one_letter_code
_entity_poly.pdbx_strand_id
1 'polypeptide(L)' 'MVLKGIEKLNANPEDTIYIGDTIYDLQAAHAASVKFALAGWRTKKTAAFDTTEFYLETPADLLKLS' A
#
# COMPACT_ATOMS: atom_id res chain seq x y z
N MET A 1 -10.19 3.15 -6.98
CA MET A 1 -11.11 2.19 -6.32
C MET A 1 -10.90 2.08 -4.81
N VAL A 2 -9.71 2.38 -4.28
CA VAL A 2 -9.41 2.28 -2.83
C VAL A 2 -10.41 3.00 -1.91
N LEU A 3 -10.84 4.23 -2.24
CA LEU A 3 -11.84 4.98 -1.46
C LEU A 3 -13.15 4.21 -1.27
N LYS A 4 -13.63 3.51 -2.32
CA LYS A 4 -14.86 2.73 -2.25
C LYS A 4 -14.69 1.46 -1.40
N GLY A 5 -13.48 0.89 -1.39
CA GLY A 5 -13.13 -0.23 -0.53
C GLY A 5 -13.18 0.18 0.95
N ILE A 6 -12.53 1.30 1.29
CA ILE A 6 -12.51 1.87 2.64
C ILE A 6 -13.94 2.17 3.13
N GLU A 7 -14.75 2.83 2.30
CA GLU A 7 -16.15 3.13 2.61
C GLU A 7 -16.96 1.85 2.88
N LYS A 8 -16.86 0.84 2.01
CA LYS A 8 -17.62 -0.42 2.15
C LYS A 8 -17.20 -1.23 3.38
N LEU A 9 -15.94 -1.14 3.77
CA LEU A 9 -15.40 -1.83 4.95
C LEU A 9 -15.57 -1.02 6.23
N ASN A 10 -16.07 0.23 6.13
CA ASN A 10 -16.12 1.19 7.22
C ASN A 10 -14.76 1.29 7.95
N ALA A 11 -13.68 1.27 7.18
CA ALA A 11 -12.31 1.24 7.69
C ALA A 11 -11.82 2.66 8.00
N ASN A 12 -10.96 2.79 9.02
CA ASN A 12 -10.26 4.04 9.30
C ASN A 12 -9.04 4.17 8.34
N PRO A 13 -8.95 5.21 7.49
CA PRO A 13 -7.81 5.41 6.60
C PRO A 13 -6.44 5.40 7.31
N GLU A 14 -6.36 5.92 8.55
CA GLU A 14 -5.11 6.01 9.32
C GLU A 14 -4.55 4.64 9.75
N ASP A 15 -5.47 3.69 9.94
CA ASP A 15 -5.19 2.29 10.33
C ASP A 15 -5.29 1.33 9.14
N THR A 16 -5.45 1.86 7.93
CA THR A 16 -5.54 1.08 6.69
C THR A 16 -4.21 1.12 5.95
N ILE A 17 -3.81 -0.01 5.36
CA ILE A 17 -2.66 -0.11 4.46
C ILE A 17 -3.16 -0.66 3.11
N TYR A 18 -2.82 0.03 2.01
CA TYR A 18 -3.02 -0.48 0.66
C TYR A 18 -1.73 -1.18 0.21
N ILE A 19 -1.80 -2.50 -0.01
CA ILE A 19 -0.74 -3.29 -0.63
C ILE A 19 -0.93 -3.36 -2.14
N GLY A 20 0.07 -2.96 -2.92
CA GLY A 20 0.04 -2.98 -4.38
C GLY A 20 1.43 -3.10 -5.00
N ASP A 21 1.51 -3.20 -6.32
CA ASP A 21 2.77 -3.44 -7.03
C ASP A 21 3.03 -2.46 -8.18
N THR A 22 2.14 -1.49 -8.40
CA THR A 22 2.25 -0.49 -9.46
C THR A 22 2.33 0.93 -8.88
N ILE A 23 2.85 1.87 -9.68
CA ILE A 23 2.86 3.30 -9.31
C ILE A 23 1.44 3.86 -9.15
N TYR A 24 0.47 3.29 -9.86
CA TYR A 24 -0.93 3.70 -9.76
C TYR A 24 -1.55 3.28 -8.43
N ASP A 25 -1.13 2.15 -7.85
CA ASP A 25 -1.56 1.75 -6.51
C ASP A 25 -1.04 2.72 -5.44
N LEU A 26 0.24 3.10 -5.52
CA LEU A 26 0.86 4.11 -4.65
C LEU A 26 0.10 5.44 -4.72
N GLN A 27 -0.09 5.96 -5.94
CA GLN A 27 -0.81 7.22 -6.15
C GLN A 27 -2.24 7.16 -5.65
N ALA A 28 -2.93 6.03 -5.86
CA ALA A 28 -4.29 5.85 -5.36
C ALA A 28 -4.35 5.80 -3.83
N ALA A 29 -3.41 5.12 -3.18
CA ALA A 29 -3.31 5.07 -1.71
C ALA A 29 -3.09 6.47 -1.11
N HIS A 30 -2.11 7.21 -1.63
CA HIS A 30 -1.80 8.56 -1.16
C HIS A 30 -2.93 9.56 -1.43
N ALA A 31 -3.58 9.49 -2.60
CA ALA A 31 -4.75 10.32 -2.89
C ALA A 31 -5.94 10.03 -1.94
N ALA A 32 -5.97 8.84 -1.34
CA ALA A 32 -6.95 8.44 -0.34
C ALA A 32 -6.48 8.61 1.11
N SER A 33 -5.31 9.24 1.32
CA SER A 33 -4.67 9.42 2.64
C SER A 33 -4.45 8.09 3.39
N VAL A 34 -4.07 7.05 2.65
CA VAL A 34 -3.84 5.68 3.16
C VAL A 34 -2.38 5.31 2.96
N LYS A 35 -1.79 4.63 3.96
CA LYS A 35 -0.40 4.14 3.86
C LYS A 35 -0.28 3.12 2.74
N PHE A 36 0.84 3.12 2.04
CA PHE A 36 1.12 2.20 0.96
C PHE A 36 2.24 1.21 1.31
N ALA A 37 2.02 -0.05 0.94
CA ALA A 37 3.01 -1.10 1.01
C ALA A 37 3.30 -1.66 -0.39
N LEU A 38 4.52 -1.49 -0.88
CA LEU A 38 4.96 -2.06 -2.14
C LEU A 38 5.21 -3.56 -1.98
N ALA A 39 4.51 -4.36 -2.78
CA ALA A 39 4.73 -5.79 -2.95
C ALA A 39 6.05 -6.06 -3.71
N GLY A 40 7.15 -5.97 -2.98
CA GLY A 40 8.52 -6.16 -3.44
C GLY A 40 8.83 -7.52 -4.05
N TRP A 41 8.06 -8.55 -3.66
CA TRP A 41 8.14 -9.88 -4.28
C TRP A 41 7.73 -9.88 -5.76
N ARG A 42 7.03 -8.85 -6.24
CA ARG A 42 6.65 -8.67 -7.65
C ARG A 42 7.34 -7.48 -8.30
N THR A 43 7.45 -6.35 -7.59
CA THR A 43 7.99 -5.10 -8.14
C THR A 43 9.15 -4.59 -7.29
N LYS A 44 10.33 -4.50 -7.90
CA LYS A 44 11.52 -3.94 -7.22
C LYS A 44 11.32 -2.47 -6.89
N LYS A 45 11.82 -2.04 -5.72
CA LYS A 45 11.86 -0.63 -5.34
C LYS A 45 12.79 0.15 -6.27
N THR A 46 12.26 1.22 -6.86
CA THR A 46 13.00 2.20 -7.67
C THR A 46 12.69 3.61 -7.14
N ALA A 47 13.33 4.64 -7.68
CA ALA A 47 13.07 6.04 -7.31
C ALA A 47 11.59 6.43 -7.45
N ALA A 48 10.83 5.76 -8.35
CA ALA A 48 9.40 6.00 -8.49
C ALA A 48 8.58 5.60 -7.25
N PHE A 49 9.14 4.77 -6.36
CA PHE A 49 8.50 4.25 -5.16
C PHE A 49 9.11 4.80 -3.86
N ASP A 50 9.86 5.90 -3.93
CA ASP A 50 10.57 6.46 -2.76
C ASP A 50 9.61 6.91 -1.65
N THR A 51 8.39 7.30 -2.00
CA THR A 51 7.35 7.71 -1.05
C THR A 51 6.56 6.55 -0.46
N THR A 52 6.94 5.30 -0.73
CA THR A 52 6.29 4.12 -0.14
C THR A 52 6.63 3.99 1.35
N GLU A 53 5.63 3.80 2.20
CA GLU A 53 5.81 3.62 3.64
C GLU A 53 6.41 2.26 4.00
N PHE A 54 6.04 1.20 3.27
CA PHE A 54 6.54 -0.16 3.53
C PHE A 54 7.00 -0.87 2.24
N TYR A 55 8.17 -1.50 2.28
CA TYR A 55 8.63 -2.39 1.21
C TYR A 55 8.60 -3.83 1.72
N LEU A 56 7.81 -4.68 1.06
CA LEU A 56 7.63 -6.08 1.46
C LEU A 56 8.37 -6.98 0.47
N GLU A 57 9.53 -7.50 0.86
CA GLU A 57 10.36 -8.36 0.00
C GLU A 57 9.68 -9.69 -0.32
N THR A 58 8.88 -10.21 0.61
CA THR A 58 8.15 -11.48 0.49
C THR A 58 6.72 -11.35 1.03
N PRO A 59 5.77 -12.20 0.60
CA PRO A 59 4.42 -12.19 1.17
C PRO A 59 4.38 -12.40 2.69
N ALA A 60 5.38 -13.11 3.26
CA ALA A 60 5.49 -13.34 4.70
C ALA A 60 5.74 -12.03 5.49
N ASP A 61 6.25 -10.98 4.85
CA ASP A 61 6.48 -9.69 5.50
C ASP A 61 5.18 -9.00 5.93
N LEU A 62 4.02 -9.43 5.40
CA LEU A 62 2.71 -8.98 5.88
C LEU A 62 2.51 -9.24 7.38
N LEU A 63 3.11 -10.31 7.91
CA LEU A 63 3.02 -10.67 9.33
C LEU A 63 3.82 -9.70 10.23
N LYS A 64 4.65 -8.84 9.65
CA LYS A 64 5.43 -7.82 10.35
C LYS A 64 4.70 -6.47 10.44
N LEU A 65 3.55 -6.32 9.77
CA LEU A 65 2.76 -5.09 9.74
C LEU A 65 1.78 -4.96 10.93
N SER A 66 2.01 -5.72 12.00
CA SER A 66 1.23 -5.75 13.24
C SER A 66 1.44 -4.53 14.13
#